data_AF-D5CTC1-F1
#
_entry.id   AF-D5CTC1-F1
#
_cell.length_a   1.000
_cell.length_b   1.000
_cell.length_c   1.000
_cell.angle_alpha   90.00
_cell.angle_beta   90.00
_cell.angle_gamma   90.00
#
_symmetry.space_group_name_H-M   'P 1'
#
loop_
_entity.id
_entity.type
_entity.pdbx_description
1 polymer ?
#
loop_
_entity_poly.entity_id
_entity_poly.type
_entity_poly.pdbx_seq_one_letter_code
_entity_poly.pdbx_strand_id
1 'polypeptide(L)'
;MNDRMLALRLRRGELVARIDVQRGQLTEIASTWEGRLAAADRGIAIVRFFRAHPLLLAGLSALIVVRRRGVAGLIRSALLVWKGYRLFTGYRQKL
;
A
#
# COMPACT_ATOMS: atom_id res chain seq x y z
N MET A 1 56.91 -16.63 2.33
CA MET A 1 55.70 -17.19 2.99
C MET A 1 54.60 -16.14 3.25
N ASN A 2 54.63 -14.96 2.62
CA ASN A 2 53.63 -13.88 2.79
C ASN A 2 52.85 -13.55 1.51
N ASP A 3 53.28 -14.06 0.35
CA ASP A 3 52.72 -13.69 -0.95
C ASP A 3 51.29 -14.20 -1.15
N ARG A 4 50.95 -15.37 -0.57
CA ARG A 4 49.57 -15.88 -0.56
C ARG A 4 48.61 -14.98 0.22
N MET A 5 49.04 -14.41 1.34
CA MET A 5 48.19 -13.48 2.10
C MET A 5 48.00 -12.16 1.36
N LEU A 6 49.04 -11.69 0.65
CA LEU A 6 48.97 -10.47 -0.14
C LEU A 6 48.02 -10.64 -1.34
N ALA A 7 48.13 -11.76 -2.06
CA ALA A 7 47.25 -12.11 -3.18
C ALA A 7 45.78 -12.27 -2.76
N LEU A 8 45.53 -12.85 -1.58
CA LEU A 8 44.17 -12.96 -1.02
C LEU A 8 43.60 -11.58 -0.67
N ARG A 9 44.41 -10.67 -0.13
CA ARG A 9 43.98 -9.31 0.20
C ARG A 9 43.62 -8.50 -1.05
N LEU A 10 44.40 -8.64 -2.12
CA LEU A 10 44.14 -8.02 -3.42
C LEU A 10 42.83 -8.53 -4.04
N ARG A 11 42.64 -9.86 -4.11
CA ARG A 11 41.38 -10.44 -4.60
C ARG A 11 40.16 -10.03 -3.78
N ARG A 12 40.32 -9.92 -2.46
CA ARG A 12 39.24 -9.47 -1.57
C ARG A 12 38.86 -8.02 -1.86
N GLY A 13 39.85 -7.15 -2.10
CA GLY A 13 39.62 -5.76 -2.52
C GLY A 13 38.84 -5.67 -3.83
N GLU A 14 39.22 -6.45 -4.84
CA GLU A 14 38.50 -6.50 -6.12
C GLU A 14 37.05 -7.01 -5.99
N LEU A 15 36.83 -8.04 -5.17
CA LEU A 15 35.50 -8.56 -4.90
C LEU A 15 34.62 -7.55 -4.17
N VAL A 16 35.17 -6.85 -3.17
CA VAL A 16 34.45 -5.80 -2.43
C VAL A 16 34.10 -4.64 -3.36
N ALA A 17 35.04 -4.20 -4.21
CA ALA A 17 34.77 -3.15 -5.19
C ALA A 17 33.64 -3.53 -6.16
N ARG A 18 33.58 -4.79 -6.62
CA ARG A 18 32.47 -5.29 -7.44
C ARG A 18 31.13 -5.31 -6.70
N ILE A 19 31.14 -5.71 -5.43
CA ILE A 19 29.94 -5.73 -4.58
C ILE A 19 29.41 -4.31 -4.35
N ASP A 20 30.29 -3.33 -4.13
CA ASP A 20 29.86 -1.94 -3.94
C ASP A 20 29.27 -1.33 -5.22
N VAL A 21 29.83 -1.64 -6.39
CA VAL A 21 29.24 -1.24 -7.68
C VAL A 21 27.85 -1.87 -7.87
N GLN A 22 27.69 -3.16 -7.55
CA GLN A 22 26.39 -3.84 -7.63
C GLN A 22 25.38 -3.29 -6.61
N ARG A 23 25.83 -2.95 -5.39
CA ARG A 23 24.98 -2.30 -4.39
C ARG A 23 24.53 -0.92 -4.84
N GLY A 24 25.41 -0.13 -5.46
CA GLY A 24 25.04 1.17 -6.02
C GLY A 24 23.89 1.05 -7.03
N GLN A 25 24.02 0.13 -7.98
CA GLN A 25 22.99 -0.14 -9.00
C GLN A 25 21.66 -0.62 -8.40
N LEU A 26 21.72 -1.50 -7.41
CA LEU A 26 20.52 -1.96 -6.70
C LEU A 26 19.86 -0.82 -5.90
N THR A 27 20.65 0.08 -5.31
CA THR A 27 20.15 1.22 -4.54
C THR A 27 19.48 2.25 -5.45
N GLU A 28 20.01 2.46 -6.65
CA GLU A 28 19.42 3.34 -7.67
C GLU A 28 18.06 2.82 -8.18
N ILE A 29 17.95 1.50 -8.39
CA ILE A 29 16.67 0.87 -8.73
C ILE A 29 15.74 0.97 -7.52
N ALA A 30 16.19 0.60 -6.33
CA ALA A 30 15.39 0.60 -5.11
C ALA A 30 14.83 1.99 -4.77
N SER A 31 15.60 3.06 -4.92
CA SER A 31 15.15 4.44 -4.65
C SER A 31 14.00 4.88 -5.57
N THR A 32 13.99 4.42 -6.82
CA THR A 32 12.89 4.67 -7.78
C THR A 32 11.60 3.99 -7.32
N TRP A 33 11.71 2.80 -6.72
CA TRP A 33 10.57 2.06 -6.19
C TRP A 33 10.16 2.52 -4.79
N GLU A 34 11.08 3.05 -3.99
CA GLU A 34 10.85 3.51 -2.62
C GLU A 34 9.82 4.64 -2.57
N GLY A 35 9.88 5.62 -3.49
CA GLY A 35 8.87 6.66 -3.59
C GLY A 35 7.46 6.14 -3.93
N ARG A 36 7.38 5.12 -4.80
CA ARG A 36 6.11 4.47 -5.17
C ARG A 36 5.58 3.59 -4.04
N LEU A 37 6.46 2.86 -3.36
CA LEU A 37 6.13 2.05 -2.19
C LEU A 37 5.69 2.92 -1.03
N ALA A 38 6.34 4.07 -0.78
CA ALA A 38 5.91 5.01 0.24
C ALA A 38 4.53 5.60 -0.05
N ALA A 39 4.19 5.85 -1.32
CA ALA A 39 2.85 6.26 -1.71
C ALA A 39 1.81 5.14 -1.51
N ALA A 40 2.16 3.90 -1.87
CA ALA A 40 1.31 2.73 -1.63
C ALA A 40 1.11 2.48 -0.12
N ASP A 41 2.16 2.62 0.68
CA ASP A 41 2.14 2.39 2.13
C ASP A 41 1.32 3.47 2.84
N ARG A 42 1.40 4.73 2.39
CA ARG A 42 0.47 5.80 2.80
C ARG A 42 -0.97 5.49 2.40
N GLY A 43 -1.20 4.97 1.20
CA GLY A 43 -2.52 4.53 0.75
C GLY A 43 -3.10 3.43 1.63
N ILE A 44 -2.29 2.43 1.96
CA ILE A 44 -2.66 1.33 2.88
C ILE A 44 -2.90 1.87 4.29
N ALA A 45 -2.07 2.79 4.77
CA ALA A 45 -2.25 3.43 6.08
C ALA A 45 -3.57 4.22 6.14
N ILE A 46 -3.93 4.95 5.07
CA ILE A 46 -5.22 5.64 4.94
C ILE A 46 -6.36 4.63 4.98
N VAL A 47 -6.30 3.56 4.19
CA VAL A 47 -7.32 2.51 4.18
C VAL A 47 -7.44 1.83 5.55
N ARG A 48 -6.32 1.57 6.22
CA ARG A 48 -6.27 0.99 7.56
C ARG A 48 -6.84 1.93 8.62
N PHE A 49 -6.56 3.22 8.52
CA PHE A 49 -7.13 4.26 9.38
C PHE A 49 -8.66 4.35 9.21
N PHE A 50 -9.13 4.32 7.97
CA PHE A 50 -10.55 4.28 7.65
C PHE A 50 -11.23 2.99 8.11
N ARG A 51 -10.56 1.84 8.03
CA ARG A 51 -11.06 0.56 8.56
C ARG A 51 -11.11 0.54 10.09
N ALA A 52 -10.17 1.20 10.76
CA ALA A 52 -10.17 1.36 12.22
C ALA A 52 -11.26 2.33 12.70
N HIS A 53 -11.70 3.27 11.85
CA HIS A 53 -12.71 4.26 12.17
C HIS A 53 -13.89 4.22 11.18
N PRO A 54 -14.72 3.15 11.20
CA PRO A 54 -15.87 3.03 10.32
C PRO A 54 -16.87 4.19 10.48
N LEU A 55 -16.95 4.82 11.66
CA LEU A 55 -17.75 6.02 11.87
C LEU A 55 -17.27 7.22 11.04
N LEU A 56 -15.95 7.38 10.83
CA LEU A 56 -15.42 8.48 10.02
C LEU A 56 -15.72 8.27 8.54
N LEU A 57 -15.60 7.04 8.04
CA LEU A 57 -16.06 6.68 6.68
C LEU A 57 -17.56 6.95 6.51
N ALA A 58 -18.38 6.50 7.48
CA ALA A 58 -19.82 6.72 7.45
C ALA A 58 -20.15 8.23 7.48
N GLY A 59 -19.46 9.00 8.32
CA GLY A 59 -19.62 10.45 8.41
C GLY A 59 -19.20 11.18 7.12
N LEU A 60 -18.06 10.84 6.53
CA LEU A 60 -17.56 11.50 5.31
C LEU A 60 -18.46 11.17 4.10
N SER A 61 -18.81 9.90 3.92
CA SER A 61 -19.74 9.48 2.87
C SER A 61 -21.11 10.12 3.07
N ALA A 62 -21.59 10.20 4.31
CA ALA A 62 -22.82 10.90 4.63
C ALA A 62 -22.75 12.38 4.29
N LEU A 63 -21.66 13.05 4.68
CA LEU A 63 -21.45 14.47 4.43
C LEU A 63 -21.39 14.78 2.93
N ILE A 64 -20.68 13.97 2.14
CA ILE A 64 -20.59 14.13 0.67
C ILE A 64 -21.97 13.97 0.02
N VAL A 65 -22.72 12.96 0.43
CA VAL A 65 -24.05 12.70 -0.12
C VAL A 65 -25.04 13.80 0.28
N VAL A 66 -25.02 14.24 1.54
CA VAL A 66 -25.84 15.35 2.03
C VAL A 66 -25.49 16.65 1.31
N ARG A 67 -24.21 16.93 1.09
CA ARG A 67 -23.76 18.14 0.38
C ARG A 67 -24.22 18.19 -1.08
N ARG A 68 -24.31 17.03 -1.75
CA ARG A 68 -24.68 16.95 -3.18
C ARG A 68 -26.17 16.72 -3.45
N ARG A 69 -26.88 16.02 -2.57
CA ARG A 69 -28.28 15.58 -2.80
C ARG A 69 -29.19 15.80 -1.58
N GLY A 70 -28.70 16.47 -0.54
CA GLY A 70 -29.42 16.66 0.71
C GLY A 70 -29.61 15.37 1.52
N VAL A 71 -30.34 15.48 2.63
CA VAL A 71 -30.63 14.36 3.55
C VAL A 71 -31.39 13.22 2.85
N ALA A 72 -32.24 13.54 1.87
CA ALA A 72 -32.95 12.54 1.07
C ALA A 72 -32.00 11.66 0.22
N GLY A 73 -30.88 12.22 -0.25
CA GLY A 73 -29.84 11.47 -0.95
C GLY A 73 -29.14 10.46 -0.05
N LEU A 74 -28.98 10.78 1.23
CA LEU A 74 -28.40 9.89 2.24
C LEU A 74 -29.29 8.64 2.42
N ILE A 75 -30.58 8.86 2.60
CA ILE A 75 -31.56 7.78 2.80
C ILE A 75 -31.60 6.87 1.56
N ARG A 76 -31.59 7.45 0.34
CA ARG A 76 -31.54 6.66 -0.91
C ARG A 76 -30.26 5.85 -1.07
N SER A 77 -29.11 6.42 -0.74
CA SER A 77 -27.81 5.72 -0.83
C SER A 77 -27.70 4.61 0.20
N ALA A 78 -28.15 4.84 1.45
CA ALA A 78 -28.27 3.80 2.47
C ALA A 78 -29.20 2.66 2.02
N LEU A 79 -30.36 2.97 1.42
CA LEU A 79 -31.28 1.98 0.87
C LEU A 79 -30.68 1.17 -0.29
N LEU A 80 -29.90 1.80 -1.17
CA LEU A 80 -29.22 1.12 -2.27
C LEU A 80 -28.14 0.16 -1.76
N VAL A 81 -27.33 0.60 -0.80
CA VAL A 81 -26.32 -0.25 -0.14
C VAL A 81 -27.00 -1.41 0.58
N TRP A 82 -28.11 -1.18 1.29
CA TRP A 82 -28.89 -2.21 1.96
C TRP A 82 -29.48 -3.24 0.97
N LYS A 83 -30.04 -2.78 -0.15
CA LYS A 83 -30.55 -3.67 -1.21
C LYS A 83 -29.43 -4.50 -1.83
N GLY A 84 -28.27 -3.89 -2.11
CA GLY A 84 -27.10 -4.59 -2.64
C GLY A 84 -26.56 -5.63 -1.67
N TYR A 85 -26.45 -5.28 -0.39
CA TYR A 85 -26.07 -6.21 0.67
C TYR A 85 -27.04 -7.39 0.78
N ARG A 86 -28.36 -7.12 0.79
CA ARG A 86 -29.40 -8.17 0.84
C ARG A 86 -29.34 -9.13 -0.36
N LEU A 87 -29.05 -8.61 -1.55
CA LEU A 87 -28.85 -9.41 -2.76
C LEU A 87 -27.61 -10.28 -2.65
N PHE A 88 -26.51 -9.72 -2.15
CA PHE A 88 -25.25 -10.42 -1.97
C PHE A 88 -25.33 -11.51 -0.87
N THR A 89 -25.97 -11.22 0.26
CA THR A 89 -26.21 -12.21 1.31
C THR A 89 -27.19 -13.30 0.87
N GLY A 90 -28.18 -12.96 0.05
CA GLY A 90 -29.08 -13.95 -0.57
C GLY A 90 -28.36 -14.88 -1.55
N TYR A 91 -27.34 -14.39 -2.24
CA TYR A 91 -26.47 -15.21 -3.10
C TYR A 91 -25.57 -16.15 -2.28
N ARG A 92 -25.04 -15.68 -1.14
CA ARG A 92 -24.17 -16.47 -0.26
C ARG A 92 -24.88 -17.64 0.43
N GLN A 93 -26.21 -17.64 0.52
CA GLN A 93 -26.99 -18.76 1.05
C GLN A 93 -27.26 -19.87 0.02
N LYS A 94 -26.94 -19.67 -1.27
CA LYS A 94 -27.20 -20.64 -2.35
C LYS A 94 -25.94 -21.34 -2.89
N LEU A 95 -24.76 -21.03 -2.36
CA LEU A 95 -23.48 -21.72 -2.61
C LEU A 95 -23.13 -22.59 -1.41
#